data_AF-A0A165LZP4-F1
#
_entry.id   AF-A0A165LZP4-F1
#
_cell.length_a   1.000
_cell.length_b   1.000
_cell.length_c   1.000
_cell.angle_alpha   90.00
_cell.angle_beta   90.00
_cell.angle_gamma   90.00
#
_symmetry.space_group_name_H-M   'P 1'
#
loop_
_entity.id
_entity.type
_entity.pdbx_description
1 polymer ?
#
loop_
_entity_poly.entity_id
_entity_poly.type
_entity_poly.pdbx_seq_one_letter_code
_entity_poly.pdbx_strand_id
1 'polypeptide(L)'
;MPTADEIVAEAEADLPPIRPDNTVECRRCKASVQLGSVGYPNYTKRHYRTKQCDKNFKKENERSLLAKAKERGKLWFAPKPKAVPSTVHAPALMQPSTSAQAQVESAREVQYRPTTPALDPATRDLLALLKTRIECLPDSIPLATSDDVFAGYAGPIYVDISGDSGDAWEQFDGDLNTPLQKGPEYLRTLVKRGPYGLMAVHHLFEFLAVAHGVKGSAFEGKVERLIAAMDAIAPVTSAERDTDTVSTAGVTVADESAQPVDAAAPTRETRTASPIDVDMWMPPIGTPSVGERQPGIANSMYPCSGIPVELKPGQSAHQTYPFGVHDILGDPWDYTIRSGKLTLYARKCTEVETSAARCAECTNLERNPNLRGVLQRMRDGVHPSTPFLYHPIGNLVSIGRKRGEEVRALKLRRTNDPMFVRVPVTICIPQPSLYYPLSCYSSL
;
A
#
# COMPACT_ATOMS: atom_id res chain seq x y z
N MET A 1 -17.96 -22.54 -23.35
CA MET A 1 -18.78 -21.42 -23.83
C MET A 1 -20.21 -21.80 -23.51
N PRO A 2 -20.94 -21.03 -22.70
CA PRO A 2 -22.33 -21.35 -22.38
C PRO A 2 -23.18 -21.35 -23.65
N THR A 3 -24.17 -22.24 -23.71
CA THR A 3 -25.10 -22.31 -24.84
C THR A 3 -26.02 -21.09 -24.87
N ALA A 4 -26.64 -20.78 -26.02
CA ALA A 4 -27.57 -19.66 -26.12
C ALA A 4 -28.74 -19.80 -25.12
N ASP A 5 -29.20 -21.03 -24.88
CA ASP A 5 -30.29 -21.32 -23.95
C ASP A 5 -29.86 -21.16 -22.49
N GLU A 6 -28.63 -21.54 -22.13
CA GLU A 6 -28.06 -21.28 -20.79
C GLU A 6 -27.94 -19.77 -20.50
N ILE A 7 -27.57 -18.97 -21.51
CA ILE A 7 -27.47 -17.51 -21.36
C ILE A 7 -28.86 -16.89 -21.12
N VAL A 8 -29.90 -17.41 -21.77
CA VAL A 8 -31.28 -16.93 -21.59
C VAL A 8 -31.81 -17.32 -20.21
N ALA A 9 -31.61 -18.56 -19.78
CA ALA A 9 -32.06 -19.03 -18.47
C ALA A 9 -31.39 -18.26 -17.31
N GLU A 10 -30.09 -17.99 -17.40
CA GLU A 10 -29.38 -17.17 -16.41
C GLU A 10 -29.88 -15.71 -16.40
N ALA A 11 -30.19 -15.16 -17.58
CA ALA A 11 -30.72 -13.81 -17.67
C ALA A 11 -32.14 -13.69 -17.11
N GLU A 12 -32.99 -14.71 -17.30
CA GLU A 12 -34.37 -14.73 -16.79
C GLU A 12 -34.44 -14.90 -15.27
N ALA A 13 -33.54 -15.71 -14.68
CA ALA A 13 -33.48 -15.91 -13.24
C ALA A 13 -33.09 -14.65 -12.44
N ASP A 14 -32.48 -13.65 -13.10
CA ASP A 14 -31.91 -12.47 -12.44
C ASP A 14 -32.37 -11.13 -13.06
N LEU A 15 -33.59 -11.10 -13.62
CA LEU A 15 -34.10 -9.87 -14.25
C LEU A 15 -34.19 -8.71 -13.24
N PRO A 16 -33.54 -7.56 -13.52
CA PRO A 16 -33.66 -6.37 -12.67
C PRO A 16 -35.05 -5.75 -12.79
N PRO A 17 -35.63 -5.18 -11.72
CA PRO A 17 -36.96 -4.56 -11.78
C PRO A 17 -37.02 -3.42 -12.82
N ILE A 18 -38.12 -3.35 -13.58
CA ILE A 18 -38.38 -2.28 -14.54
C ILE A 18 -38.71 -0.99 -13.78
N ARG A 19 -38.02 0.10 -14.11
CA ARG A 19 -38.28 1.44 -13.55
C ARG A 19 -39.50 2.09 -14.23
N PRO A 20 -40.15 3.11 -13.63
CA PRO A 20 -41.32 3.77 -14.19
C PRO A 20 -41.12 4.39 -15.58
N ASP A 21 -39.88 4.70 -15.95
CA ASP A 21 -39.48 5.25 -17.25
C ASP A 21 -39.23 4.18 -18.32
N ASN A 22 -39.65 2.94 -18.06
CA ASN A 22 -39.41 1.77 -18.91
C ASN A 22 -37.91 1.49 -19.16
N THR A 23 -37.06 1.80 -18.18
CA THR A 23 -35.64 1.41 -18.17
C THR A 23 -35.37 0.28 -17.20
N VAL A 24 -34.32 -0.48 -17.47
CA VAL A 24 -33.77 -1.49 -16.56
C VAL A 24 -32.29 -1.24 -16.33
N GLU A 25 -31.83 -1.41 -15.09
CA GLU A 25 -30.42 -1.30 -14.76
C GLU A 25 -29.74 -2.67 -14.92
N CYS A 26 -28.80 -2.79 -15.84
CA CYS A 26 -28.08 -4.03 -16.07
C CYS A 26 -27.28 -4.42 -14.82
N ARG A 27 -27.59 -5.55 -14.16
CA ARG A 27 -26.89 -5.98 -12.94
C ARG A 27 -25.38 -6.17 -13.13
N ARG A 28 -24.97 -6.58 -14.34
CA ARG A 28 -23.57 -6.79 -14.73
C ARG A 28 -22.84 -5.46 -14.91
N CYS A 29 -23.24 -4.65 -15.89
CA CYS A 29 -22.48 -3.43 -16.24
C CYS A 29 -22.98 -2.13 -15.60
N LYS A 30 -24.06 -2.18 -14.80
CA LYS A 30 -24.74 -1.03 -14.16
C LYS A 30 -25.25 0.05 -15.12
N ALA A 31 -25.28 -0.21 -16.43
CA ALA A 31 -25.87 0.72 -17.40
C ALA A 31 -27.40 0.68 -17.34
N SER A 32 -28.04 1.84 -17.42
CA SER A 32 -29.47 1.94 -17.66
C SER A 32 -29.77 1.65 -19.13
N VAL A 33 -30.68 0.71 -19.38
CA VAL A 33 -31.08 0.24 -20.72
C VAL A 33 -32.56 0.49 -20.90
N GLN A 34 -32.92 1.24 -21.95
CA GLN A 34 -34.30 1.47 -22.32
C GLN A 34 -34.91 0.19 -22.91
N LEU A 35 -36.02 -0.27 -22.33
CA LEU A 35 -36.77 -1.38 -22.90
C LEU A 35 -37.60 -0.87 -24.08
N GLY A 36 -37.58 -1.62 -25.19
CA GLY A 36 -38.51 -1.38 -26.29
C GLY A 36 -39.89 -1.95 -25.97
N SER A 37 -40.84 -1.84 -26.90
CA SER A 37 -42.20 -2.38 -26.75
C SER A 37 -42.26 -3.88 -26.44
N VAL A 38 -41.18 -4.61 -26.76
CA VAL A 38 -41.04 -6.07 -26.55
C VAL A 38 -40.60 -6.42 -25.12
N GLY A 39 -40.15 -5.46 -24.31
CA GLY A 39 -39.73 -5.70 -22.91
C GLY A 39 -38.38 -6.41 -22.77
N TYR A 40 -38.26 -7.29 -21.76
CA TYR A 40 -37.01 -7.99 -21.40
C TYR A 40 -36.34 -8.82 -22.51
N PRO A 41 -37.06 -9.51 -23.42
CA PRO A 41 -36.42 -10.22 -24.53
C PRO A 41 -35.48 -9.33 -25.36
N ASN A 42 -35.79 -8.03 -25.47
CA ASN A 42 -34.93 -7.07 -26.15
C ASN A 42 -33.66 -6.76 -25.32
N TYR A 43 -33.78 -6.64 -24.01
CA TYR A 43 -32.64 -6.46 -23.09
C TYR A 43 -31.69 -7.67 -23.16
N THR A 44 -32.21 -8.88 -23.08
CA THR A 44 -31.39 -10.10 -23.10
C THR A 44 -30.65 -10.27 -24.42
N LYS A 45 -31.32 -10.01 -25.56
CA LYS A 45 -30.73 -10.17 -26.90
C LYS A 45 -29.79 -9.03 -27.30
N ARG A 46 -30.12 -7.77 -26.96
CA ARG A 46 -29.37 -6.60 -27.47
C ARG A 46 -28.38 -6.00 -26.49
N HIS A 47 -28.49 -6.33 -25.20
CA HIS A 47 -27.61 -5.77 -24.17
C HIS A 47 -26.87 -6.85 -23.38
N TYR A 48 -27.57 -7.77 -22.70
CA TYR A 48 -26.93 -8.71 -21.77
C TYR A 48 -25.87 -9.58 -22.45
N ARG A 49 -24.66 -9.64 -21.86
CA ARG A 49 -23.47 -10.34 -22.40
C ARG A 49 -23.07 -9.98 -23.85
N THR A 50 -23.56 -8.88 -24.39
CA THR A 50 -23.06 -8.35 -25.67
C THR A 50 -21.74 -7.60 -25.47
N LYS A 51 -21.02 -7.36 -26.57
CA LYS A 51 -19.81 -6.52 -26.58
C LYS A 51 -20.04 -5.14 -25.93
N GLN A 52 -21.25 -4.59 -26.07
CA GLN A 52 -21.61 -3.30 -25.47
C GLN A 52 -21.73 -3.40 -23.94
N CYS A 53 -22.36 -4.46 -23.42
CA CYS A 53 -22.40 -4.73 -21.98
C CYS A 53 -21.00 -4.95 -21.41
N ASP A 54 -20.14 -5.71 -22.09
CA ASP A 54 -18.76 -5.92 -21.65
C ASP A 54 -17.95 -4.62 -21.62
N LYS A 55 -18.13 -3.75 -22.63
CA LYS A 55 -17.49 -2.43 -22.68
C LYS A 55 -17.95 -1.54 -21.53
N ASN A 56 -19.25 -1.51 -21.24
CA ASN A 56 -19.79 -0.77 -20.11
C ASN A 56 -19.30 -1.35 -18.77
N PHE A 57 -19.22 -2.67 -18.64
CA PHE A 57 -18.74 -3.33 -17.43
C PHE A 57 -17.29 -2.96 -17.12
N LYS A 58 -16.42 -2.99 -18.13
CA LYS A 58 -15.02 -2.55 -17.98
C LYS A 58 -14.93 -1.09 -17.54
N LYS A 59 -15.70 -0.21 -18.20
CA LYS A 59 -15.74 1.23 -17.86
C LYS A 59 -16.23 1.49 -16.42
N GLU A 60 -17.23 0.75 -15.97
CA GLU A 60 -17.75 0.87 -14.61
C GLU A 60 -16.76 0.34 -13.57
N ASN A 61 -16.09 -0.78 -13.87
CA ASN A 61 -15.04 -1.30 -13.00
C ASN A 61 -13.87 -0.31 -12.86
N GLU A 62 -13.42 0.30 -13.97
CA GLU A 62 -12.40 1.36 -13.95
C GLU A 62 -12.84 2.57 -13.12
N ARG A 63 -14.09 3.02 -13.26
CA ARG A 63 -14.67 4.10 -12.46
C ARG A 63 -14.72 3.76 -10.96
N SER A 64 -15.11 2.53 -10.62
CA SER A 64 -15.15 2.05 -9.24
C SER A 64 -13.75 2.00 -8.62
N LEU A 65 -12.76 1.51 -9.37
CA LEU A 65 -11.36 1.50 -8.93
C LEU A 65 -10.83 2.93 -8.72
N LEU A 66 -11.10 3.84 -9.66
CA LEU A 66 -10.74 5.26 -9.53
C LEU A 66 -11.42 5.93 -8.34
N ALA A 67 -12.69 5.64 -8.08
CA ALA A 67 -13.43 6.16 -6.93
C ALA A 67 -12.82 5.65 -5.61
N LYS A 68 -12.51 4.35 -5.52
CA LYS A 68 -11.82 3.76 -4.36
C LYS A 68 -10.43 4.37 -4.15
N ALA A 69 -9.67 4.60 -5.23
CA ALA A 69 -8.37 5.25 -5.15
C ALA A 69 -8.49 6.70 -4.66
N LYS A 70 -9.49 7.46 -5.12
CA LYS A 70 -9.77 8.81 -4.63
C LYS A 70 -10.15 8.84 -3.15
N GLU A 71 -11.00 7.91 -2.69
CA GLU A 71 -11.35 7.80 -1.27
C GLU A 71 -10.12 7.48 -0.40
N ARG A 72 -9.25 6.56 -0.84
CA ARG A 72 -7.98 6.30 -0.15
C ARG A 72 -7.08 7.53 -0.12
N GLY A 73 -7.03 8.30 -1.20
CA GLY A 73 -6.27 9.55 -1.26
C GLY A 73 -6.75 10.61 -0.27
N LYS A 74 -8.07 10.70 0.00
CA LYS A 74 -8.62 11.66 0.98
C LYS A 74 -8.09 11.44 2.40
N LEU A 75 -7.81 10.20 2.79
CA LEU A 75 -7.24 9.87 4.11
C LEU A 75 -5.84 10.47 4.31
N TRP A 76 -5.07 10.65 3.24
CA TRP A 76 -3.72 11.25 3.30
C TRP A 76 -3.75 12.78 3.45
N PHE A 77 -4.86 13.41 3.04
CA PHE A 77 -5.04 14.86 3.15
C PHE A 77 -5.92 15.28 4.33
N ALA A 78 -6.29 14.33 5.21
CA ALA A 78 -6.98 14.67 6.44
C ALA A 78 -6.09 15.60 7.29
N PRO A 79 -6.63 16.71 7.83
CA PRO A 79 -5.86 17.63 8.65
C PRO A 79 -5.31 16.88 9.86
N LYS A 80 -3.97 16.88 10.00
CA LYS A 80 -3.31 16.27 11.15
C LYS A 80 -3.87 16.88 12.45
N PRO A 81 -4.12 16.08 13.49
CA PRO A 81 -4.55 16.59 14.78
C PRO A 81 -3.56 17.64 15.29
N LYS A 82 -4.08 18.73 15.86
CA LYS A 82 -3.27 19.83 16.40
C LYS A 82 -2.34 19.25 17.46
N ALA A 83 -1.03 19.51 17.32
CA ALA A 83 -0.03 19.08 18.28
C ALA A 83 -0.35 19.64 19.67
N VAL A 84 -0.46 18.75 20.65
CA VAL A 84 -0.56 19.12 22.07
C VAL A 84 0.76 19.80 22.45
N PRO A 85 0.76 20.98 23.06
CA PRO A 85 1.98 21.65 23.46
C PRO A 85 2.76 20.80 24.48
N SER A 86 4.01 20.49 24.16
CA SER A 86 4.93 19.75 25.01
C SER A 86 5.28 20.58 26.26
N THR A 87 4.66 20.25 27.39
CA THR A 87 4.87 20.93 28.69
C THR A 87 5.96 20.32 29.56
N VAL A 88 6.85 19.48 29.02
CA VAL A 88 7.91 18.85 29.84
C VAL A 88 9.30 19.29 29.37
N HIS A 89 9.93 20.13 30.17
CA HIS A 89 11.36 20.44 30.08
C HIS A 89 12.16 19.22 30.55
N ALA A 90 12.86 18.55 29.63
CA ALA A 90 13.80 17.50 29.98
C ALA A 90 15.06 18.09 30.65
N PRO A 91 15.56 17.50 31.75
CA PRO A 91 16.79 17.94 32.40
C PRO A 91 18.04 17.66 31.56
N ALA A 92 19.05 18.51 31.74
CA ALA A 92 20.28 18.55 30.96
C ALA A 92 21.11 17.25 31.05
N LEU A 93 21.55 16.76 29.89
CA LEU A 93 22.37 15.57 29.72
C LEU A 93 23.83 15.86 30.16
N MET A 94 24.36 15.08 31.12
CA MET A 94 25.79 15.13 31.48
C MET A 94 26.63 14.42 30.41
N GLN A 95 27.68 15.10 29.93
CA GLN A 95 28.70 14.54 29.05
C GLN A 95 29.70 13.69 29.85
N PRO A 96 30.01 12.45 29.41
CA PRO A 96 31.24 11.79 29.81
C PRO A 96 32.39 12.17 28.86
N SER A 97 33.46 12.67 29.47
CA SER A 97 34.78 12.79 28.87
C SER A 97 35.44 11.40 28.83
N THR A 98 35.87 10.94 27.65
CA THR A 98 36.90 9.90 27.60
C THR A 98 37.84 10.11 26.43
N SER A 99 39.11 10.15 26.81
CA SER A 99 40.29 10.39 25.98
C SER A 99 40.93 9.05 25.58
N ALA A 100 41.47 9.04 24.36
CA ALA A 100 42.64 8.29 23.88
C ALA A 100 42.66 6.75 23.95
N GLN A 101 42.79 6.08 22.80
CA GLN A 101 44.07 5.70 22.16
C GLN A 101 43.80 4.76 20.98
N ALA A 102 44.38 5.09 19.82
CA ALA A 102 44.38 4.24 18.65
C ALA A 102 45.55 3.25 18.72
N GLN A 103 45.25 1.94 18.67
CA GLN A 103 46.20 0.92 18.27
C GLN A 103 45.72 0.29 16.96
N VAL A 104 46.64 0.26 16.01
CA VAL A 104 46.51 -0.38 14.70
C VAL A 104 46.96 -1.82 14.87
N GLU A 105 46.02 -2.77 14.81
CA GLU A 105 46.33 -4.20 14.88
C GLU A 105 45.75 -4.97 13.68
N SER A 106 46.72 -5.48 12.91
CA SER A 106 46.76 -6.62 12.00
C SER A 106 45.46 -7.38 11.70
N ALA A 107 45.09 -7.39 10.42
CA ALA A 107 43.97 -8.13 9.84
C ALA A 107 44.19 -9.65 9.94
N ARG A 108 43.53 -10.28 10.91
CA ARG A 108 43.11 -11.69 10.83
C ARG A 108 41.68 -11.73 10.33
N GLU A 109 41.44 -12.53 9.30
CA GLU A 109 40.12 -12.87 8.78
C GLU A 109 39.35 -13.66 9.86
N VAL A 110 38.65 -12.93 10.72
CA VAL A 110 37.76 -13.49 11.73
C VAL A 110 36.51 -13.97 10.99
N GLN A 111 36.28 -15.28 11.04
CA GLN A 111 35.05 -15.91 10.60
C GLN A 111 33.91 -15.40 11.51
N TYR A 112 33.29 -14.29 11.10
CA TYR A 112 32.16 -13.67 11.81
C TYR A 112 30.98 -14.67 11.79
N ARG A 113 30.83 -15.44 12.87
CA ARG A 113 29.51 -15.97 13.22
C ARG A 113 28.68 -14.77 13.66
N PRO A 114 27.62 -14.40 12.91
CA PRO A 114 26.69 -13.37 13.38
C PRO A 114 26.15 -13.86 14.72
N THR A 115 26.55 -13.21 15.81
CA THR A 115 26.02 -13.53 17.12
C THR A 115 24.65 -12.87 17.13
N THR A 116 23.59 -13.66 17.01
CA THR A 116 22.23 -13.13 17.04
C THR A 116 22.07 -12.32 18.32
N PRO A 117 21.76 -11.02 18.24
CA PRO A 117 21.63 -10.18 19.43
C PRO A 117 20.58 -10.80 20.35
N ALA A 118 20.91 -10.92 21.64
CA ALA A 118 19.98 -11.45 22.61
C ALA A 118 18.76 -10.53 22.70
N LEU A 119 17.56 -11.09 22.54
CA LEU A 119 16.31 -10.35 22.64
C LEU A 119 16.17 -9.73 24.03
N ASP A 120 15.78 -8.46 24.08
CA ASP A 120 15.42 -7.77 25.32
C ASP A 120 14.33 -8.56 26.09
N PRO A 121 14.46 -8.74 27.43
CA PRO A 121 13.53 -9.56 28.21
C PRO A 121 12.07 -9.11 28.09
N ALA A 122 11.79 -7.81 28.14
CA ALA A 122 10.41 -7.31 28.02
C ALA A 122 9.81 -7.62 26.65
N THR A 123 10.62 -7.51 25.60
CA THR A 123 10.23 -7.89 24.23
C THR A 123 9.91 -9.37 24.13
N ARG A 124 10.73 -10.23 24.75
CA ARG A 124 10.52 -11.68 24.79
C ARG A 124 9.23 -12.05 25.51
N ASP A 125 8.98 -11.44 26.66
CA ASP A 125 7.81 -11.72 27.49
C ASP A 125 6.51 -11.29 26.77
N LEU A 126 6.54 -10.14 26.08
CA LEU A 126 5.41 -9.65 25.28
C LEU A 126 5.07 -10.60 24.11
N LEU A 127 6.09 -11.08 23.38
CA LEU A 127 5.89 -12.05 22.28
C LEU A 127 5.42 -13.41 22.80
N ALA A 128 5.99 -13.88 23.92
CA ALA A 128 5.56 -15.12 24.57
C ALA A 128 4.09 -15.03 25.00
N LEU A 129 3.69 -13.92 25.61
CA LEU A 129 2.29 -13.67 25.99
C LEU A 129 1.36 -13.72 24.77
N LEU A 130 1.72 -13.03 23.67
CA LEU A 130 0.94 -13.06 22.44
C LEU A 130 0.81 -14.49 21.90
N LYS A 131 1.92 -15.23 21.81
CA LYS A 131 1.95 -16.61 21.32
C LYS A 131 1.07 -17.54 22.15
N THR A 132 1.22 -17.51 23.47
CA THR A 132 0.39 -18.31 24.37
C THR A 132 -1.09 -18.00 24.18
N ARG A 133 -1.46 -16.72 24.02
CA ARG A 133 -2.87 -16.36 23.76
C ARG A 133 -3.39 -16.86 22.41
N ILE A 134 -2.56 -16.84 21.36
CA ILE A 134 -2.93 -17.39 20.04
C ILE A 134 -3.13 -18.91 20.12
N GLU A 135 -2.25 -19.61 20.82
CA GLU A 135 -2.30 -21.08 20.98
C GLU A 135 -3.49 -21.53 21.83
N CYS A 136 -3.97 -20.70 22.75
CA CYS A 136 -5.16 -20.97 23.56
C CYS A 136 -6.50 -20.63 22.88
N LEU A 137 -6.51 -20.17 21.61
CA LEU A 137 -7.75 -19.87 20.92
C LEU A 137 -8.58 -21.15 20.67
N PRO A 138 -9.88 -21.15 21.00
CA PRO A 138 -10.71 -22.34 20.88
C PRO A 138 -10.92 -22.75 19.43
N ASP A 139 -11.27 -24.03 19.23
CA ASP A 139 -11.48 -24.58 17.90
C ASP A 139 -12.64 -23.94 17.13
N SER A 140 -13.55 -23.27 17.83
CA SER A 140 -14.66 -22.50 17.26
C SER A 140 -14.22 -21.27 16.45
N ILE A 141 -12.99 -20.77 16.66
CA ILE A 141 -12.45 -19.66 15.87
C ILE A 141 -12.04 -20.17 14.48
N PRO A 142 -12.49 -19.53 13.39
CA PRO A 142 -12.18 -19.98 12.04
C PRO A 142 -10.67 -19.93 11.75
N LEU A 143 -10.22 -20.85 10.89
CA LEU A 143 -8.87 -20.83 10.32
C LEU A 143 -8.77 -19.70 9.28
N ALA A 144 -7.65 -18.99 9.30
CA ALA A 144 -7.32 -18.00 8.31
C ALA A 144 -6.97 -18.65 6.96
N THR A 145 -7.33 -17.96 5.90
CA THR A 145 -7.12 -18.31 4.49
C THR A 145 -6.08 -17.40 3.87
N SER A 146 -5.67 -17.69 2.63
CA SER A 146 -4.75 -16.82 1.87
C SER A 146 -5.30 -15.44 1.56
N ASP A 147 -6.61 -15.24 1.68
CA ASP A 147 -7.28 -13.97 1.37
C ASP A 147 -7.43 -13.06 2.61
N ASP A 148 -7.00 -13.54 3.78
CA ASP A 148 -7.09 -12.80 5.03
C ASP A 148 -6.05 -11.69 5.13
N VAL A 149 -6.36 -10.66 5.93
CA VAL A 149 -5.57 -9.42 6.05
C VAL A 149 -4.10 -9.70 6.44
N PHE A 150 -3.86 -10.73 7.26
CA PHE A 150 -2.51 -11.09 7.71
C PHE A 150 -1.84 -12.17 6.87
N ALA A 151 -2.50 -12.69 5.83
CA ALA A 151 -1.96 -13.77 5.01
C ALA A 151 -0.65 -13.38 4.30
N GLY A 152 -0.48 -12.09 3.99
CA GLY A 152 0.76 -11.55 3.41
C GLY A 152 1.99 -11.71 4.30
N TYR A 153 1.83 -11.99 5.59
CA TYR A 153 2.92 -12.19 6.55
C TYR A 153 3.22 -13.66 6.85
N ALA A 154 2.49 -14.61 6.25
CA ALA A 154 2.64 -16.04 6.54
C ALA A 154 3.86 -16.71 5.87
N GLY A 155 4.52 -16.00 4.97
CA GLY A 155 5.69 -16.49 4.23
C GLY A 155 7.03 -16.00 4.78
N PRO A 156 8.14 -16.34 4.10
CA PRO A 156 9.44 -15.75 4.40
C PRO A 156 9.36 -14.23 4.28
N ILE A 157 9.73 -13.53 5.34
CA ILE A 157 9.68 -12.07 5.39
C ILE A 157 10.98 -11.55 4.76
N TYR A 158 10.86 -10.88 3.62
CA TYR A 158 11.98 -10.23 2.95
C TYR A 158 11.93 -8.73 3.26
N VAL A 159 12.88 -8.27 4.07
CA VAL A 159 13.11 -6.84 4.28
C VAL A 159 14.28 -6.42 3.41
N ASP A 160 14.04 -5.46 2.54
CA ASP A 160 15.11 -4.85 1.77
C ASP A 160 15.84 -3.83 2.65
N ILE A 161 16.80 -4.31 3.44
CA ILE A 161 17.66 -3.48 4.29
C ILE A 161 18.72 -2.74 3.46
N SER A 162 18.77 -2.94 2.14
CA SER A 162 19.80 -2.30 1.30
C SER A 162 19.57 -0.80 1.07
N GLY A 163 18.39 -0.30 1.42
CA GLY A 163 18.06 1.12 1.39
C GLY A 163 18.50 1.84 2.66
N ASP A 164 19.09 3.03 2.50
CA ASP A 164 19.34 4.07 3.53
C ASP A 164 18.03 4.56 4.24
N SER A 165 16.92 3.87 4.02
CA SER A 165 15.63 4.09 4.67
C SER A 165 15.63 3.38 6.01
N GLY A 166 15.84 4.19 7.05
CA GLY A 166 15.90 3.76 8.43
C GLY A 166 14.75 2.86 8.87
N ASP A 167 15.10 2.03 9.86
CA ASP A 167 14.25 1.17 10.68
C ASP A 167 13.29 0.26 9.90
N ALA A 168 13.62 -1.04 9.83
CA ALA A 168 12.77 -2.07 9.24
C ALA A 168 11.33 -2.04 9.77
N TRP A 169 11.14 -1.54 10.99
CA TRP A 169 9.83 -1.32 11.57
C TRP A 169 8.92 -0.41 10.74
N GLU A 170 9.44 0.70 10.19
CA GLU A 170 8.65 1.72 9.48
C GLU A 170 7.98 1.15 8.23
N GLN A 171 8.58 0.14 7.60
CA GLN A 171 7.98 -0.54 6.44
C GLN A 171 6.69 -1.27 6.82
N PHE A 172 6.64 -1.88 7.99
CA PHE A 172 5.49 -2.67 8.43
C PHE A 172 4.51 -1.87 9.28
N ASP A 173 4.96 -0.81 9.96
CA ASP A 173 4.11 -0.03 10.87
C ASP A 173 2.90 0.57 10.14
N GLY A 174 3.10 1.12 8.93
CA GLY A 174 2.01 1.67 8.13
C GLY A 174 0.94 0.64 7.74
N ASP A 175 1.40 -0.54 7.29
CA ASP A 175 0.53 -1.63 6.86
C ASP A 175 -0.21 -2.26 8.05
N LEU A 176 0.45 -2.39 9.20
CA LEU A 176 -0.14 -2.92 10.43
C LEU A 176 -1.06 -1.92 11.14
N ASN A 177 -0.75 -0.63 11.09
CA ASN A 177 -1.59 0.41 11.70
C ASN A 177 -2.98 0.47 11.05
N THR A 178 -3.05 0.27 9.74
CA THR A 178 -4.32 0.34 9.00
C THR A 178 -5.40 -0.63 9.53
N PRO A 179 -5.13 -1.93 9.76
CA PRO A 179 -6.07 -2.85 10.39
C PRO A 179 -6.06 -2.78 11.92
N LEU A 180 -4.91 -2.60 12.58
CA LEU A 180 -4.80 -2.72 14.04
C LEU A 180 -5.22 -1.47 14.82
N GLN A 181 -5.42 -0.33 14.16
CA GLN A 181 -5.98 0.88 14.78
C GLN A 181 -7.50 1.02 14.58
N LYS A 182 -8.14 0.06 13.90
CA LYS A 182 -9.61 0.08 13.80
C LYS A 182 -10.25 -0.30 15.13
N GLY A 183 -11.55 -0.01 15.26
CA GLY A 183 -12.32 -0.28 16.47
C GLY A 183 -12.36 -1.77 16.86
N PRO A 184 -12.74 -2.06 18.12
CA PRO A 184 -12.70 -3.41 18.67
C PRO A 184 -13.53 -4.43 17.88
N GLU A 185 -14.69 -4.03 17.34
CA GLU A 185 -15.53 -4.91 16.51
C GLU A 185 -14.80 -5.36 15.24
N TYR A 186 -14.03 -4.46 14.61
CA TYR A 186 -13.23 -4.84 13.45
C TYR A 186 -12.08 -5.76 13.85
N LEU A 187 -11.39 -5.46 14.95
CA LEU A 187 -10.30 -6.31 15.44
C LEU A 187 -10.78 -7.74 15.71
N ARG A 188 -12.02 -7.91 16.20
CA ARG A 188 -12.60 -9.24 16.39
C ARG A 188 -12.67 -10.05 15.09
N THR A 189 -12.98 -9.39 13.96
CA THR A 189 -13.01 -10.07 12.65
C THR A 189 -11.63 -10.53 12.15
N LEU A 190 -10.55 -9.96 12.71
CA LEU A 190 -9.18 -10.34 12.38
C LEU A 190 -8.66 -11.52 13.21
N VAL A 191 -9.35 -11.87 14.30
CA VAL A 191 -8.96 -12.99 15.16
C VAL A 191 -9.30 -14.29 14.46
N LYS A 192 -8.31 -14.82 13.74
CA LYS A 192 -8.38 -16.10 13.02
C LYS A 192 -7.16 -16.95 13.36
N ARG A 193 -7.36 -18.26 13.44
CA ARG A 193 -6.33 -19.24 13.77
C ARG A 193 -5.49 -19.61 12.55
N GLY A 194 -4.39 -20.31 12.78
CA GLY A 194 -3.56 -20.89 11.72
C GLY A 194 -2.49 -19.94 11.15
N PRO A 195 -1.72 -20.40 10.15
CA PRO A 195 -0.50 -19.75 9.70
C PRO A 195 -0.73 -18.43 8.96
N TYR A 196 -1.91 -18.21 8.39
CA TYR A 196 -2.29 -16.96 7.70
C TYR A 196 -2.99 -15.93 8.61
N GLY A 197 -3.21 -16.29 9.88
CA GLY A 197 -3.95 -15.48 10.86
C GLY A 197 -3.04 -14.76 11.83
N LEU A 198 -3.39 -14.80 13.12
CA LEU A 198 -2.60 -14.15 14.17
C LEU A 198 -1.17 -14.72 14.32
N MET A 199 -0.95 -15.97 13.93
CA MET A 199 0.39 -16.58 13.94
C MET A 199 1.34 -15.88 12.95
N ALA A 200 0.83 -15.43 11.81
CA ALA A 200 1.61 -14.65 10.84
C ALA A 200 2.12 -13.33 11.45
N VAL A 201 1.25 -12.66 12.22
CA VAL A 201 1.58 -11.41 12.93
C VAL A 201 2.62 -11.67 14.03
N HIS A 202 2.48 -12.76 14.79
CA HIS A 202 3.48 -13.17 15.78
C HIS A 202 4.85 -13.41 15.13
N HIS A 203 4.91 -14.18 14.04
CA HIS A 203 6.16 -14.43 13.31
C HIS A 203 6.79 -13.14 12.77
N LEU A 204 5.97 -12.20 12.30
CA LEU A 204 6.46 -10.89 11.88
C LEU A 204 7.10 -10.11 13.04
N PHE A 205 6.44 -10.03 14.19
CA PHE A 205 7.00 -9.33 15.35
C PHE A 205 8.25 -10.01 15.90
N GLU A 206 8.28 -11.34 15.94
CA GLU A 206 9.46 -12.11 16.33
C GLU A 206 10.63 -11.86 15.36
N PHE A 207 10.37 -11.90 14.05
CA PHE A 207 11.36 -11.58 13.03
C PHE A 207 11.91 -10.16 13.19
N LEU A 208 11.06 -9.15 13.37
CA LEU A 208 11.50 -7.77 13.55
C LEU A 208 12.31 -7.58 14.84
N ALA A 209 11.92 -8.24 15.93
CA ALA A 209 12.64 -8.17 17.19
C ALA A 209 14.02 -8.86 17.08
N VAL A 210 14.08 -10.06 16.50
CA VAL A 210 15.31 -10.87 16.43
C VAL A 210 16.27 -10.38 15.35
N ALA A 211 15.77 -10.15 14.13
CA ALA A 211 16.62 -9.82 12.98
C ALA A 211 16.98 -8.33 12.91
N HIS A 212 16.10 -7.45 13.42
CA HIS A 212 16.27 -6.00 13.32
C HIS A 212 16.41 -5.29 14.66
N GLY A 213 16.35 -6.01 15.79
CA GLY A 213 16.52 -5.43 17.11
C GLY A 213 15.40 -4.46 17.51
N VAL A 214 14.21 -4.58 16.91
CA VAL A 214 13.06 -3.73 17.23
C VAL A 214 12.58 -4.05 18.65
N LYS A 215 12.46 -3.00 19.47
CA LYS A 215 12.06 -3.14 20.88
C LYS A 215 10.57 -3.42 21.03
N GLY A 216 10.22 -4.19 22.06
CA GLY A 216 8.85 -4.56 22.42
C GLY A 216 7.89 -3.37 22.56
N SER A 217 8.39 -2.21 22.98
CA SER A 217 7.61 -0.97 23.09
C SER A 217 6.99 -0.51 21.76
N ALA A 218 7.54 -0.90 20.60
CA ALA A 218 6.95 -0.64 19.29
C ALA A 218 5.70 -1.50 19.02
N PHE A 219 5.64 -2.70 19.61
CA PHE A 219 4.56 -3.67 19.44
C PHE A 219 3.50 -3.58 20.54
N GLU A 220 3.86 -3.15 21.75
CA GLU A 220 3.06 -3.21 22.98
C GLU A 220 1.59 -2.84 22.77
N GLY A 221 1.29 -1.59 22.37
CA GLY A 221 -0.09 -1.16 22.18
C GLY A 221 -0.86 -1.91 21.08
N LYS A 222 -0.16 -2.51 20.09
CA LYS A 222 -0.79 -3.35 19.05
C LYS A 222 -1.10 -4.75 19.58
N VAL A 223 -0.16 -5.33 20.32
CA VAL A 223 -0.29 -6.64 20.99
C VAL A 223 -1.43 -6.61 21.99
N GLU A 224 -1.51 -5.57 22.83
CA GLU A 224 -2.59 -5.39 23.81
C GLU A 224 -3.98 -5.36 23.16
N ARG A 225 -4.13 -4.62 22.05
CA ARG A 225 -5.41 -4.56 21.32
C ARG A 225 -5.80 -5.90 20.72
N LEU A 226 -4.83 -6.66 20.20
CA LEU A 226 -5.08 -8.00 19.69
C LEU A 226 -5.47 -8.97 20.81
N ILE A 227 -4.79 -8.91 21.96
CA ILE A 227 -5.15 -9.72 23.14
C ILE A 227 -6.56 -9.39 23.62
N ALA A 228 -6.90 -8.11 23.76
CA ALA A 228 -8.24 -7.69 24.13
C ALA A 228 -9.31 -8.18 23.14
N ALA A 229 -9.00 -8.19 21.83
CA ALA A 229 -9.90 -8.74 20.81
C ALA A 229 -10.06 -10.27 20.92
N MET A 230 -8.97 -11.00 21.23
CA MET A 230 -9.02 -12.45 21.48
C MET A 230 -9.86 -12.78 22.70
N ASP A 231 -9.63 -12.10 23.83
CA ASP A 231 -10.37 -12.29 25.09
C ASP A 231 -11.86 -11.96 24.93
N ALA A 232 -12.23 -11.06 24.02
CA ALA A 232 -13.62 -10.72 23.76
C ALA A 232 -14.40 -11.79 22.96
N ILE A 233 -13.73 -12.62 22.17
CA ILE A 233 -14.38 -13.67 21.35
C ILE A 233 -14.33 -15.02 22.05
N ALA A 234 -13.22 -15.30 22.71
CA ALA A 234 -13.04 -16.45 23.56
C ALA A 234 -12.97 -15.94 24.99
N PRO A 235 -14.11 -15.52 25.60
CA PRO A 235 -14.11 -15.19 27.00
C PRO A 235 -13.58 -16.44 27.70
N VAL A 236 -12.39 -16.30 28.30
CA VAL A 236 -11.71 -17.39 28.99
C VAL A 236 -12.77 -18.00 29.87
N THR A 237 -13.20 -19.22 29.52
CA THR A 237 -14.24 -19.93 30.24
C THR A 237 -13.70 -20.06 31.63
N SER A 238 -14.11 -19.13 32.48
CA SER A 238 -13.60 -18.99 33.83
C SER A 238 -14.31 -20.06 34.63
N ALA A 239 -13.98 -21.31 34.31
CA ALA A 239 -14.35 -22.46 35.08
C ALA A 239 -13.61 -22.32 36.41
N GLU A 240 -14.41 -22.04 37.44
CA GLU A 240 -14.08 -22.19 38.86
C GLU A 240 -13.03 -21.22 39.41
N ARG A 241 -13.42 -19.94 39.52
CA ARG A 241 -13.10 -19.20 40.74
C ARG A 241 -14.39 -18.93 41.50
N ASP A 242 -14.67 -19.82 42.45
CA ASP A 242 -15.43 -19.48 43.65
C ASP A 242 -14.80 -18.25 44.28
N THR A 243 -15.52 -17.14 44.29
CA THR A 243 -15.43 -16.13 45.36
C THR A 243 -16.59 -15.15 45.22
N ASP A 244 -17.49 -15.24 46.20
CA ASP A 244 -18.45 -14.21 46.58
C ASP A 244 -17.81 -12.82 46.54
N THR A 245 -18.39 -11.86 45.81
CA THR A 245 -18.36 -10.44 46.21
C THR A 245 -19.48 -9.64 45.55
N VAL A 246 -20.49 -9.34 46.37
CA VAL A 246 -21.19 -8.06 46.58
C VAL A 246 -21.35 -7.12 45.37
N SER A 247 -22.61 -7.03 44.95
CA SER A 247 -23.20 -6.01 44.10
C SER A 247 -23.06 -4.61 44.69
N THR A 248 -22.54 -3.66 43.89
CA THR A 248 -22.70 -2.23 44.13
C THR A 248 -23.23 -1.56 42.86
N ALA A 249 -24.37 -0.90 43.03
CA ALA A 249 -25.14 -0.22 41.98
C ALA A 249 -24.68 1.22 41.75
N GLY A 250 -25.04 1.76 40.57
CA GLY A 250 -25.06 3.18 40.23
C GLY A 250 -23.88 3.60 39.33
N VAL A 251 -24.00 4.46 38.33
CA VAL A 251 -25.03 5.45 37.97
C VAL A 251 -24.89 5.75 36.48
N THR A 252 -26.03 5.88 35.80
CA THR A 252 -26.19 6.38 34.42
C THR A 252 -26.15 7.91 34.39
N VAL A 253 -25.36 8.50 33.49
CA VAL A 253 -25.59 9.86 32.98
C VAL A 253 -25.24 9.91 31.49
N ALA A 254 -26.19 10.38 30.70
CA ALA A 254 -26.09 10.71 29.28
C ALA A 254 -25.83 12.21 29.10
N ASP A 255 -25.13 12.62 28.04
CA ASP A 255 -25.24 13.95 27.40
C ASP A 255 -24.45 13.91 26.06
N GLU A 256 -25.09 13.90 24.88
CA GLU A 256 -25.59 15.05 24.07
C GLU A 256 -24.46 15.84 23.37
N SER A 257 -24.15 15.50 22.11
CA SER A 257 -24.61 16.14 20.85
C SER A 257 -23.95 17.48 20.50
N ALA A 258 -23.13 17.49 19.44
CA ALA A 258 -23.04 18.60 18.48
C ALA A 258 -22.26 18.18 17.20
N GLN A 259 -22.87 18.35 16.02
CA GLN A 259 -22.19 18.47 14.72
C GLN A 259 -22.36 19.91 14.16
N PRO A 260 -21.94 20.24 12.91
CA PRO A 260 -20.68 20.92 12.59
C PRO A 260 -20.91 22.30 11.93
N VAL A 261 -19.86 23.11 11.79
CA VAL A 261 -19.93 24.42 11.09
C VAL A 261 -19.09 24.38 9.82
N ASP A 262 -19.74 24.67 8.70
CA ASP A 262 -19.19 24.79 7.35
C ASP A 262 -18.17 25.93 7.21
N ALA A 263 -17.03 25.65 6.57
CA ALA A 263 -16.05 26.66 6.16
C ALA A 263 -15.77 26.54 4.66
N ALA A 264 -16.10 27.62 3.95
CA ALA A 264 -16.03 27.79 2.51
C ALA A 264 -14.58 27.71 1.96
N ALA A 265 -14.44 27.04 0.81
CA ALA A 265 -13.20 26.96 0.05
C ALA A 265 -13.05 28.13 -0.94
N PRO A 266 -11.85 28.69 -1.13
CA PRO A 266 -11.61 29.67 -2.19
C PRO A 266 -11.26 29.01 -3.54
N THR A 267 -11.82 29.66 -4.57
CA THR A 267 -11.73 29.43 -6.01
C THR A 267 -10.28 29.45 -6.51
N ARG A 268 -9.92 28.48 -7.38
CA ARG A 268 -8.59 28.40 -8.02
C ARG A 268 -8.71 28.70 -9.52
N GLU A 269 -7.96 29.69 -9.97
CA GLU A 269 -7.88 30.14 -11.35
C GLU A 269 -7.24 29.11 -12.29
N THR A 270 -7.85 28.96 -13.45
CA THR A 270 -7.51 28.01 -14.51
C THR A 270 -6.47 28.63 -15.44
N ARG A 271 -5.30 28.00 -15.56
CA ARG A 271 -4.34 28.28 -16.65
C ARG A 271 -4.31 27.10 -17.61
N THR A 272 -4.88 27.31 -18.79
CA THR A 272 -4.96 26.36 -19.90
C THR A 272 -3.63 26.27 -20.63
N ALA A 273 -2.96 25.13 -20.52
CA ALA A 273 -2.01 24.63 -21.51
C ALA A 273 -2.52 23.26 -21.96
N SER A 274 -2.73 23.10 -23.26
CA SER A 274 -3.35 21.90 -23.86
C SER A 274 -2.51 20.65 -23.56
N PRO A 275 -3.08 19.63 -22.88
CA PRO A 275 -2.39 18.36 -22.65
C PRO A 275 -2.24 17.58 -23.97
N ILE A 276 -1.05 17.01 -24.18
CA ILE A 276 -0.81 16.01 -25.22
C ILE A 276 -1.53 14.73 -24.79
N ASP A 277 -2.43 14.23 -25.65
CA ASP A 277 -3.24 13.02 -25.45
C ASP A 277 -2.36 11.76 -25.54
N VAL A 278 -2.25 11.01 -24.44
CA VAL A 278 -1.43 9.79 -24.30
C VAL A 278 -2.33 8.56 -24.05
N ASP A 279 -3.55 8.52 -24.60
CA ASP A 279 -4.51 7.43 -24.33
C ASP A 279 -4.83 6.54 -25.55
N MET A 280 -3.83 6.20 -26.38
CA MET A 280 -3.97 5.08 -27.34
C MET A 280 -3.55 3.75 -26.68
N TRP A 281 -4.41 3.24 -25.79
CA TRP A 281 -4.23 1.95 -25.12
C TRP A 281 -4.93 0.82 -25.90
N MET A 282 -4.16 -0.19 -26.32
CA MET A 282 -4.72 -1.48 -26.76
C MET A 282 -4.92 -2.40 -25.55
N PRO A 283 -6.01 -3.18 -25.49
CA PRO A 283 -6.27 -4.08 -24.37
C PRO A 283 -5.20 -5.19 -24.29
N PRO A 284 -4.92 -5.72 -23.08
CA PRO A 284 -3.95 -6.77 -22.87
C PRO A 284 -4.34 -8.03 -23.67
N ILE A 285 -3.42 -8.48 -24.51
CA ILE A 285 -3.49 -9.79 -25.18
C ILE A 285 -3.40 -10.83 -24.06
N GLY A 286 -4.41 -11.72 -23.97
CA GLY A 286 -4.52 -12.71 -22.91
C GLY A 286 -3.22 -13.48 -22.69
N THR A 287 -2.79 -13.55 -21.43
CA THR A 287 -1.62 -14.30 -21.01
C THR A 287 -1.85 -15.79 -21.26
N PRO A 288 -1.07 -16.46 -22.12
CA PRO A 288 -1.15 -17.91 -22.26
C PRO A 288 -0.57 -18.59 -21.02
N SER A 289 -1.25 -19.66 -20.57
CA SER A 289 -0.83 -20.55 -19.49
C SER A 289 0.62 -21.01 -19.65
N VAL A 290 1.40 -20.94 -18.58
CA VAL A 290 2.78 -21.41 -18.50
C VAL A 290 2.78 -22.94 -18.65
N GLY A 291 3.24 -23.44 -19.80
CA GLY A 291 3.45 -24.86 -20.05
C GLY A 291 4.82 -25.30 -19.54
N GLU A 292 4.85 -26.46 -18.90
CA GLU A 292 6.01 -27.12 -18.30
C GLU A 292 7.04 -27.52 -19.39
N ARG A 293 8.31 -27.16 -19.21
CA ARG A 293 9.39 -27.40 -20.18
C ARG A 293 9.85 -28.88 -20.12
N GLN A 294 9.82 -29.58 -21.26
CA GLN A 294 10.42 -30.91 -21.39
C GLN A 294 11.94 -30.84 -21.71
N PRO A 295 12.78 -31.70 -21.12
CA PRO A 295 14.21 -31.78 -21.42
C PRO A 295 14.46 -32.68 -22.64
N GLY A 296 15.09 -32.15 -23.69
CA GLY A 296 15.41 -32.91 -24.91
C GLY A 296 16.75 -32.54 -25.56
N ILE A 297 17.65 -33.52 -25.57
CA ILE A 297 18.70 -33.90 -26.56
C ILE A 297 19.61 -32.78 -27.11
N ALA A 298 20.91 -32.89 -26.81
CA ALA A 298 21.98 -31.99 -27.22
C ALA A 298 22.38 -32.16 -28.70
N ASN A 299 21.81 -31.34 -29.57
CA ASN A 299 22.48 -30.91 -30.79
C ASN A 299 23.32 -29.67 -30.49
N SER A 300 24.41 -29.44 -31.25
CA SER A 300 25.21 -28.22 -31.18
C SER A 300 24.33 -27.02 -31.53
N MET A 301 23.82 -26.36 -30.50
CA MET A 301 22.76 -25.39 -30.61
C MET A 301 23.18 -24.17 -29.81
N TYR A 302 23.36 -23.06 -30.52
CA TYR A 302 23.73 -21.81 -29.88
C TYR A 302 22.53 -21.25 -29.10
N PRO A 303 22.77 -20.66 -27.92
CA PRO A 303 21.71 -20.00 -27.18
C PRO A 303 21.21 -18.78 -27.95
N CYS A 304 19.90 -18.58 -28.01
CA CYS A 304 19.29 -17.39 -28.63
C CYS A 304 19.94 -16.10 -28.08
N SER A 305 20.38 -15.18 -28.94
CA SER A 305 21.08 -13.96 -28.48
C SER A 305 20.16 -12.92 -27.83
N GLY A 306 18.84 -13.04 -27.99
CA GLY A 306 17.85 -12.09 -27.44
C GLY A 306 17.88 -10.73 -28.13
N ILE A 307 17.20 -9.75 -27.53
CA ILE A 307 17.15 -8.36 -28.01
C ILE A 307 18.08 -7.51 -27.14
N PRO A 308 19.27 -7.11 -27.63
CA PRO A 308 20.16 -6.25 -26.87
C PRO A 308 19.56 -4.85 -26.74
N VAL A 309 19.60 -4.31 -25.52
CA VAL A 309 19.15 -2.94 -25.23
C VAL A 309 20.36 -2.02 -25.18
N GLU A 310 20.33 -0.98 -26.00
CA GLU A 310 21.35 0.06 -26.01
C GLU A 310 21.22 0.97 -24.78
N LEU A 311 22.26 1.01 -23.95
CA LEU A 311 22.36 1.91 -22.80
C LEU A 311 23.32 3.06 -23.15
N LYS A 312 23.02 4.28 -22.68
CA LYS A 312 23.96 5.40 -22.87
C LYS A 312 25.24 5.14 -22.05
N PRO A 313 26.42 5.59 -22.52
CA PRO A 313 27.66 5.47 -21.76
C PRO A 313 27.50 6.02 -20.34
N GLY A 314 27.95 5.25 -19.34
CA GLY A 314 27.84 5.60 -17.92
C GLY A 314 26.50 5.29 -17.26
N GLN A 315 25.50 4.80 -18.00
CA GLN A 315 24.23 4.37 -17.43
C GLN A 315 24.24 2.89 -17.06
N SER A 316 23.67 2.56 -15.90
CA SER A 316 23.43 1.17 -15.49
C SER A 316 22.07 0.67 -15.99
N ALA A 317 22.00 -0.58 -16.41
CA ALA A 317 20.74 -1.26 -16.75
C ALA A 317 19.72 -1.15 -15.61
N HIS A 318 20.18 -1.31 -14.36
CA HIS A 318 19.34 -1.24 -13.16
C HIS A 318 18.73 0.15 -12.91
N GLN A 319 19.37 1.20 -13.42
CA GLN A 319 18.90 2.57 -13.23
C GLN A 319 18.08 3.11 -14.40
N THR A 320 18.14 2.43 -15.56
CA THR A 320 17.60 2.92 -16.83
C THR A 320 16.42 2.11 -17.33
N TYR A 321 16.33 0.83 -16.97
CA TYR A 321 15.21 -0.03 -17.34
C TYR A 321 14.04 0.12 -16.37
N PRO A 322 12.78 0.27 -16.84
CA PRO A 322 11.63 0.40 -15.96
C PRO A 322 11.12 -0.98 -15.52
N PHE A 323 11.65 -1.49 -14.40
CA PHE A 323 11.28 -2.82 -13.89
C PHE A 323 9.81 -2.95 -13.52
N GLY A 324 9.16 -1.87 -13.08
CA GLY A 324 7.75 -1.88 -12.67
C GLY A 324 6.75 -2.24 -13.78
N VAL A 325 7.18 -2.24 -15.06
CA VAL A 325 6.34 -2.71 -16.17
C VAL A 325 6.06 -4.22 -16.04
N HIS A 326 7.03 -5.00 -15.56
CA HIS A 326 6.90 -6.45 -15.40
C HIS A 326 5.86 -6.85 -14.36
N ASP A 327 5.84 -6.14 -13.22
CA ASP A 327 4.97 -6.45 -12.09
C ASP A 327 3.50 -6.16 -12.40
N ILE A 328 3.23 -5.08 -13.13
CA ILE A 328 1.86 -4.57 -13.32
C ILE A 328 1.24 -5.06 -14.62
N LEU A 329 2.02 -5.10 -15.71
CA LEU A 329 1.48 -5.45 -17.03
C LEU A 329 1.62 -6.92 -17.37
N GLY A 330 2.41 -7.68 -16.59
CA GLY A 330 2.66 -9.10 -16.86
C GLY A 330 3.29 -9.31 -18.23
N ASP A 331 4.28 -8.48 -18.57
CA ASP A 331 4.84 -8.34 -19.91
C ASP A 331 5.24 -9.68 -20.56
N PRO A 332 5.14 -9.81 -21.89
CA PRO A 332 5.44 -11.07 -22.58
C PRO A 332 6.94 -11.38 -22.71
N TRP A 333 7.82 -10.68 -21.98
CA TRP A 333 9.27 -10.87 -22.06
C TRP A 333 9.94 -10.91 -20.68
N ASP A 334 11.05 -11.64 -20.62
CA ASP A 334 12.00 -11.66 -19.51
C ASP A 334 13.24 -10.84 -19.89
N TYR A 335 14.13 -10.62 -18.92
CA TYR A 335 15.37 -9.89 -19.14
C TYR A 335 16.55 -10.57 -18.45
N THR A 336 17.75 -10.36 -19.00
CA THR A 336 19.00 -10.71 -18.32
C THR A 336 19.96 -9.53 -18.39
N ILE A 337 20.78 -9.39 -17.34
CA ILE A 337 21.83 -8.39 -17.27
C ILE A 337 23.16 -9.13 -17.11
N ARG A 338 24.04 -9.04 -18.11
CA ARG A 338 25.37 -9.68 -18.09
C ARG A 338 26.42 -8.68 -18.54
N SER A 339 27.46 -8.49 -17.73
CA SER A 339 28.56 -7.56 -18.02
C SER A 339 28.08 -6.15 -18.37
N GLY A 340 27.07 -5.66 -17.64
CA GLY A 340 26.46 -4.35 -17.86
C GLY A 340 25.58 -4.24 -19.10
N LYS A 341 25.42 -5.31 -19.89
CA LYS A 341 24.53 -5.36 -21.05
C LYS A 341 23.18 -5.91 -20.63
N LEU A 342 22.12 -5.18 -20.97
CA LEU A 342 20.74 -5.61 -20.79
C LEU A 342 20.27 -6.29 -22.08
N THR A 343 19.74 -7.51 -21.95
CA THR A 343 19.18 -8.26 -23.06
C THR A 343 17.77 -8.75 -22.70
N LEU A 344 16.83 -8.55 -23.61
CA LEU A 344 15.42 -8.96 -23.42
C LEU A 344 15.12 -10.24 -24.22
N TYR A 345 14.28 -11.09 -23.66
CA TYR A 345 13.92 -12.38 -24.24
C TYR A 345 12.40 -12.55 -24.21
N ALA A 346 11.80 -13.03 -25.29
CA ALA A 346 10.39 -13.44 -25.20
C ALA A 346 10.24 -14.55 -24.16
N ARG A 347 9.16 -14.56 -23.36
CA ARG A 347 8.92 -15.65 -22.39
C ARG A 347 8.83 -17.03 -23.05
N LYS A 348 8.37 -17.05 -24.31
CA LYS A 348 8.31 -18.25 -25.16
C LYS A 348 9.60 -18.49 -25.94
N CYS A 349 10.70 -17.81 -25.59
CA CYS A 349 11.99 -18.05 -26.21
C CYS A 349 12.34 -19.53 -26.05
N THR A 350 12.55 -20.21 -27.17
CA THR A 350 12.93 -21.62 -27.20
C THR A 350 14.36 -21.84 -26.75
N GLU A 351 15.10 -20.77 -26.40
CA GLU A 351 16.53 -20.73 -26.01
C GLU A 351 17.50 -21.30 -27.03
N VAL A 352 17.01 -21.89 -28.11
CA VAL A 352 17.81 -22.74 -28.95
C VAL A 352 17.62 -22.40 -30.42
N GLU A 353 18.73 -22.16 -31.10
CA GLU A 353 18.79 -21.57 -32.44
C GLU A 353 19.18 -22.58 -33.52
N THR A 354 18.52 -22.51 -34.68
CA THR A 354 18.69 -23.42 -35.82
C THR A 354 19.38 -22.79 -37.04
N SER A 355 19.82 -21.51 -36.99
CA SER A 355 19.69 -20.58 -38.13
C SER A 355 20.16 -19.15 -37.89
N ALA A 356 19.25 -18.39 -37.30
CA ALA A 356 19.35 -16.95 -37.15
C ALA A 356 20.31 -16.58 -36.00
N ALA A 357 20.37 -15.30 -35.61
CA ALA A 357 20.98 -14.89 -34.34
C ALA A 357 19.94 -14.74 -33.20
N ARG A 358 18.64 -14.80 -33.52
CA ARG A 358 17.52 -14.73 -32.58
C ARG A 358 16.41 -15.68 -33.00
N CYS A 359 15.75 -16.33 -32.04
CA CYS A 359 14.56 -17.14 -32.31
C CYS A 359 13.37 -16.30 -32.82
N ALA A 360 12.39 -16.96 -33.44
CA ALA A 360 11.20 -16.31 -34.00
C ALA A 360 10.40 -15.51 -32.96
N GLU A 361 10.27 -16.03 -31.74
CA GLU A 361 9.56 -15.36 -30.64
C GLU A 361 10.25 -14.05 -30.21
N CYS A 362 11.59 -14.06 -30.08
CA CYS A 362 12.37 -12.85 -29.79
C CYS A 362 12.32 -11.85 -30.96
N THR A 363 12.25 -12.32 -32.21
CA THR A 363 12.08 -11.46 -33.39
C THR A 363 10.69 -10.80 -33.40
N ASN A 364 9.65 -11.54 -32.99
CA ASN A 364 8.30 -10.99 -32.86
C ASN A 364 8.20 -9.99 -31.69
N LEU A 365 8.88 -10.27 -30.58
CA LEU A 365 8.96 -9.38 -29.44
C LEU A 365 9.55 -8.01 -29.81
N GLU A 366 10.56 -7.95 -30.67
CA GLU A 366 11.14 -6.69 -31.15
C GLU A 366 10.14 -5.79 -31.90
N ARG A 367 9.09 -6.39 -32.48
CA ARG A 367 8.00 -5.70 -33.17
C ARG A 367 6.85 -5.31 -32.22
N ASN A 368 6.89 -5.73 -30.96
CA ASN A 368 5.84 -5.44 -29.98
C ASN A 368 5.78 -3.92 -29.69
N PRO A 369 4.59 -3.28 -29.81
CA PRO A 369 4.46 -1.83 -29.63
C PRO A 369 4.74 -1.38 -28.18
N ASN A 370 4.43 -2.21 -27.18
CA ASN A 370 4.68 -1.87 -25.78
C ASN A 370 6.18 -1.86 -25.49
N LEU A 371 6.90 -2.90 -25.94
CA LEU A 371 8.36 -2.95 -25.80
C LEU A 371 9.01 -1.76 -26.52
N ARG A 372 8.58 -1.47 -27.76
CA ARG A 372 9.06 -0.30 -28.50
C ARG A 372 8.81 1.01 -27.74
N GLY A 373 7.64 1.19 -27.13
CA GLY A 373 7.34 2.36 -26.30
C GLY A 373 8.24 2.46 -25.06
N VAL A 374 8.56 1.33 -24.42
CA VAL A 374 9.52 1.28 -23.30
C VAL A 374 10.92 1.65 -23.78
N LEU A 375 11.43 1.04 -24.84
CA LEU A 375 12.76 1.31 -25.38
C LEU A 375 12.90 2.76 -25.87
N GLN A 376 11.85 3.31 -26.49
CA GLN A 376 11.84 4.71 -26.91
C GLN A 376 11.93 5.66 -25.70
N ARG A 377 11.17 5.40 -24.63
CA ARG A 377 11.26 6.17 -23.38
C ARG A 377 12.62 6.05 -22.69
N MET A 378 13.28 4.90 -22.76
CA MET A 378 14.65 4.76 -22.26
C MET A 378 15.64 5.64 -23.04
N ARG A 379 15.46 5.74 -24.37
CA ARG A 379 16.30 6.56 -25.24
C ARG A 379 16.06 8.06 -25.03
N ASP A 380 14.80 8.48 -25.07
CA ASP A 380 14.39 9.89 -25.11
C ASP A 380 14.23 10.50 -23.72
N GLY A 381 14.11 9.67 -22.69
CA GLY A 381 13.70 10.07 -21.34
C GLY A 381 12.21 9.88 -21.11
N VAL A 382 11.83 9.80 -19.84
CA VAL A 382 10.44 9.60 -19.41
C VAL A 382 9.82 10.94 -19.03
N HIS A 383 8.68 11.27 -19.64
CA HIS A 383 7.97 12.50 -19.32
C HIS A 383 7.46 12.48 -17.85
N PRO A 384 7.49 13.60 -17.11
CA PRO A 384 7.08 13.65 -15.69
C PRO A 384 5.64 13.22 -15.41
N SER A 385 4.73 13.33 -16.40
CA SER A 385 3.34 12.88 -16.27
C SER A 385 3.13 11.39 -16.59
N THR A 386 4.16 10.69 -17.07
CA THR A 386 4.07 9.25 -17.37
C THR A 386 3.80 8.49 -16.06
N PRO A 387 2.95 7.44 -16.06
CA PRO A 387 2.74 6.60 -14.88
C PRO A 387 4.05 6.05 -14.31
N PHE A 388 4.16 5.95 -12.98
CA PHE A 388 5.40 5.59 -12.28
C PHE A 388 6.01 4.25 -12.70
N LEU A 389 5.19 3.29 -13.14
CA LEU A 389 5.68 1.99 -13.61
C LEU A 389 6.61 2.06 -14.83
N TYR A 390 6.52 3.14 -15.61
CA TYR A 390 7.41 3.38 -16.76
C TYR A 390 8.63 4.23 -16.42
N HIS A 391 8.74 4.73 -15.18
CA HIS A 391 9.92 5.46 -14.75
C HIS A 391 10.97 4.48 -14.28
N PRO A 392 12.19 4.54 -14.84
CA PRO A 392 13.27 3.74 -14.31
C PRO A 392 13.69 4.26 -12.93
N ILE A 393 14.39 3.42 -12.15
CA ILE A 393 14.73 3.71 -10.75
C ILE A 393 15.49 5.05 -10.62
N GLY A 394 16.40 5.35 -11.54
CA GLY A 394 17.14 6.63 -11.54
C GLY A 394 16.23 7.85 -11.66
N ASN A 395 15.15 7.76 -12.46
CA ASN A 395 14.16 8.82 -12.58
C ASN A 395 13.31 8.93 -11.32
N LEU A 396 12.88 7.81 -10.73
CA LEU A 396 12.10 7.82 -9.49
C LEU A 396 12.87 8.49 -8.35
N VAL A 397 14.16 8.17 -8.19
CA VAL A 397 15.03 8.83 -7.20
C VAL A 397 15.12 10.33 -7.46
N SER A 398 15.26 10.74 -8.72
CA SER A 398 15.33 12.16 -9.10
C SER A 398 14.03 12.91 -8.79
N ILE A 399 12.87 12.28 -9.08
CA ILE A 399 11.55 12.80 -8.73
C ILE A 399 11.42 12.93 -7.20
N GLY A 400 11.82 11.91 -6.45
CA GLY A 400 11.78 11.90 -4.99
C GLY A 400 12.62 13.03 -4.38
N ARG A 401 13.87 13.21 -4.84
CA ARG A 401 14.75 14.31 -4.40
C ARG A 401 14.13 15.68 -4.67
N LYS A 402 13.65 15.91 -5.89
CA LYS A 402 13.01 17.17 -6.28
C LYS A 402 11.79 17.48 -5.40
N ARG A 403 10.94 16.49 -5.14
CA ARG A 403 9.78 16.66 -4.24
C ARG A 403 10.21 16.92 -2.79
N GLY A 404 11.27 16.27 -2.32
CA GLY A 404 11.86 16.53 -1.01
C GLY A 404 12.36 17.97 -0.86
N GLU A 405 13.01 18.50 -1.89
CA GLU A 405 13.47 19.89 -1.96
C GLU A 405 12.29 20.87 -1.98
N GLU A 406 11.24 20.61 -2.77
CA GLU A 406 10.02 21.43 -2.79
C GLU A 406 9.34 21.47 -1.41
N VAL A 407 9.22 20.32 -0.74
CA VAL A 407 8.67 20.25 0.62
C VAL A 407 9.54 21.02 1.61
N ARG A 408 10.86 20.89 1.53
CA ARG A 408 11.79 21.64 2.39
C ARG A 408 11.68 23.14 2.14
N ALA A 409 11.60 23.57 0.89
CA ALA A 409 11.43 24.96 0.52
C ALA A 409 10.09 25.54 1.03
N LEU A 410 8.99 24.78 0.92
CA LEU A 410 7.69 25.18 1.46
C LEU A 410 7.70 25.27 2.99
N LYS A 411 8.38 24.35 3.68
CA LYS A 411 8.56 24.41 5.13
C LYS A 411 9.35 25.66 5.54
N LEU A 412 10.46 25.95 4.86
CA LEU A 412 11.26 27.16 5.14
C LEU A 412 10.46 28.45 4.89
N ARG A 413 9.67 28.50 3.81
CA ARG A 413 8.77 29.64 3.55
C ARG A 413 7.75 29.82 4.68
N ARG A 414 7.16 28.73 5.16
CA ARG A 414 6.18 28.78 6.26
C ARG A 414 6.81 29.23 7.59
N THR A 415 8.05 28.86 7.86
CA THR A 415 8.77 29.31 9.06
C THR A 415 9.17 30.78 8.98
N ASN A 416 9.49 31.27 7.78
CA ASN A 416 9.94 32.65 7.56
C ASN A 416 8.79 33.64 7.27
N ASP A 417 7.55 33.17 7.19
CA ASP A 417 6.40 34.04 6.96
C ASP A 417 6.07 34.81 8.27
N PRO A 418 6.32 36.13 8.34
CA PRO A 418 6.15 36.90 9.57
C PRO A 418 4.70 36.93 10.05
N MET A 419 3.73 36.57 9.19
CA MET A 419 2.32 36.44 9.57
C MET A 419 2.05 35.29 10.53
N PHE A 420 2.98 34.34 10.69
CA PHE A 420 2.90 33.24 11.66
C PHE A 420 3.70 33.48 12.94
N VAL A 421 4.34 34.66 13.08
CA VAL A 421 4.73 35.16 14.39
C VAL A 421 3.42 35.46 15.09
N ARG A 422 3.08 34.59 16.05
CA ARG A 422 1.93 34.78 16.94
C ARG A 422 1.99 36.20 17.48
N VAL A 423 1.24 37.11 16.88
CA VAL A 423 0.87 38.35 17.56
C VAL A 423 0.18 37.85 18.82
N PRO A 424 0.72 38.13 20.02
CA PRO A 424 0.03 37.77 21.25
C PRO A 424 -1.36 38.39 21.12
N VAL A 425 -2.37 37.52 21.01
CA VAL A 425 -3.75 37.96 21.06
C VAL A 425 -3.92 38.42 22.49
N THR A 426 -3.76 39.73 22.72
CA THR A 426 -4.20 40.36 23.95
C THR A 426 -5.71 40.20 23.96
N ILE A 427 -6.18 39.15 24.63
CA ILE A 427 -7.58 38.97 24.93
C ILE A 427 -7.91 40.06 25.95
N CYS A 428 -8.39 41.20 25.47
CA CYS A 428 -9.04 42.17 26.32
C CYS A 428 -10.32 41.52 26.83
N ILE A 429 -10.26 40.91 28.02
CA ILE A 429 -11.44 40.47 28.74
C ILE A 429 -12.23 41.76 29.06
N PRO A 430 -13.44 41.96 28.52
CA PRO A 430 -14.26 43.08 28.92
C PRO A 430 -14.58 42.92 30.41
N GLN A 431 -13.99 43.78 31.23
CA GLN A 431 -14.38 43.90 32.64
C GLN A 431 -15.87 44.28 32.67
N PRO A 432 -16.71 43.54 33.40
CA PRO A 432 -18.10 43.91 33.59
C PRO A 432 -18.15 45.29 34.26
N SER A 433 -18.89 46.20 33.64
CA SER A 433 -19.04 47.58 34.05
C SER A 433 -19.52 47.67 35.50
N LEU A 434 -18.62 48.00 36.41
CA LEU A 434 -18.99 48.69 37.63
C LEU A 434 -18.51 50.13 37.50
N TYR A 435 -19.50 51.00 37.30
CA TYR A 435 -19.46 52.44 37.48
C TYR A 435 -18.42 52.87 38.54
N TYR A 436 -17.28 53.43 38.12
CA TYR A 436 -16.56 54.44 38.89
C TYR A 436 -15.78 55.37 37.93
N PRO A 437 -15.64 56.67 38.26
CA PRO A 437 -15.01 57.64 37.39
C PRO A 437 -13.49 57.46 37.32
N LEU A 438 -12.97 57.72 36.12
CA LEU A 438 -11.57 57.69 35.72
C LEU A 438 -10.71 58.67 36.54
N SER A 439 -9.63 58.14 37.14
CA SER A 439 -8.40 58.89 37.39
C SER A 439 -7.30 58.32 36.48
N CYS A 440 -6.87 59.11 35.50
CA CYS A 440 -5.72 58.80 34.67
C CYS A 440 -4.43 59.06 35.46
N TYR A 441 -3.61 58.04 35.63
CA TYR A 441 -2.18 58.22 35.90
C TYR A 441 -1.40 57.67 34.71
N SER A 442 -0.71 58.58 34.03
CA SER A 442 0.39 58.26 33.10
C SER A 442 1.65 57.99 33.91
N SER A 443 2.33 56.90 33.59
CA SER A 443 3.73 56.69 33.98
C SER A 443 4.52 56.12 32.81
N LEU A 444 5.74 56.65 32.71
CA LEU A 444 6.81 56.49 31.72
C LEU A 444 7.26 55.05 31.48
#